data_AF-A0A379WQ22-F1
#
_entry.id   AF-A0A379WQ22-F1
#
_cell.length_a   1.000
_cell.length_b   1.000
_cell.length_c   1.000
_cell.angle_alpha   90.00
_cell.angle_beta   90.00
_cell.angle_gamma   90.00
#
_symmetry.space_group_name_H-M   'P 1'
#
loop_
_entity.id
_entity.type
_entity.pdbx_description
1 polymer ?
#
loop_
_entity_poly.entity_id
_entity_poly.type
_entity_poly.pdbx_seq_one_letter_code
_entity_poly.pdbx_strand_id
1 'polypeptide(L)'
;MQKRKGFGRKREMLCGVMEQHLMPTLSAPWFYRSGSEKRETAIIGGGIASALLSLALLRRGWQVTLYCADDQPAQGASVIDRARFIRSLANMTPH
;
A
#
# COMPACT_ATOMS: atom_id res chain seq x y z
N MET A 1 -8.06 -10.67 28.73
CA MET A 1 -8.70 -9.34 28.82
C MET A 1 -8.56 -8.83 30.26
N GLN A 2 -8.14 -7.60 30.47
CA GLN A 2 -7.84 -7.04 31.80
C GLN A 2 -8.62 -5.73 32.03
N LYS A 3 -9.20 -5.56 33.22
CA LYS A 3 -9.80 -4.29 33.64
C LYS A 3 -8.70 -3.34 34.13
N ARG A 4 -8.73 -2.09 33.67
CA ARG A 4 -7.86 -1.00 34.11
C ARG A 4 -8.71 0.19 34.57
N LYS A 5 -8.12 1.08 35.36
CA LYS A 5 -8.78 2.30 35.83
C LYS A 5 -9.16 3.17 34.64
N GLY A 6 -10.40 3.64 34.60
CA GLY A 6 -10.86 4.54 33.54
C GLY A 6 -10.26 5.94 33.68
N PHE A 7 -10.34 6.72 32.60
CA PHE A 7 -9.83 8.08 32.54
C PHE A 7 -10.89 9.11 32.99
N GLY A 8 -10.51 10.09 33.80
CA GLY A 8 -11.41 11.12 34.32
C GLY A 8 -12.52 10.56 35.23
N ARG A 9 -13.78 10.85 34.91
CA ARG A 9 -14.96 10.33 35.66
C ARG A 9 -15.30 8.87 35.32
N LYS A 10 -14.66 8.27 34.31
CA LYS A 10 -14.89 6.88 33.92
C LYS A 10 -14.21 5.95 34.93
N ARG A 11 -14.99 5.06 35.57
CA ARG A 11 -14.48 4.20 36.65
C ARG A 11 -13.53 3.11 36.16
N GLU A 12 -13.89 2.43 35.08
CA GLU A 12 -13.12 1.31 34.53
C GLU A 12 -13.03 1.40 32.99
N MET A 13 -11.97 0.82 32.44
CA MET A 13 -11.75 0.56 31.01
C MET A 13 -11.20 -0.85 30.82
N LEU A 14 -11.41 -1.43 29.64
CA LEU A 14 -10.89 -2.75 29.32
C LEU A 14 -9.69 -2.63 28.39
N CYS A 15 -8.66 -3.44 28.66
CA CYS A 15 -7.52 -3.64 27.78
C CYS A 15 -7.42 -5.12 27.44
N GLY A 16 -7.22 -5.43 26.16
CA GLY A 16 -6.91 -6.77 25.69
C GLY A 16 -5.52 -6.79 25.08
N VAL A 17 -4.82 -7.90 25.24
CA VAL A 17 -3.67 -8.26 24.41
C VAL A 17 -4.13 -9.46 23.58
N MET A 18 -3.79 -9.46 22.29
CA MET A 18 -4.05 -10.60 21.43
C MET A 18 -2.95 -11.64 21.67
N GLU A 19 -3.22 -12.58 22.58
CA GLU A 19 -2.26 -13.61 23.00
C GLU A 19 -2.09 -14.72 21.97
N GLN A 20 -3.08 -14.90 21.09
CA GLN A 20 -3.08 -15.92 20.06
C GLN A 20 -3.07 -15.29 18.67
N HIS A 21 -2.16 -15.75 17.81
CA HIS A 21 -2.15 -15.37 16.42
C HIS A 21 -3.20 -16.17 15.65
N LEU A 22 -4.38 -15.58 15.43
CA LEU A 22 -5.43 -16.18 14.63
C LEU A 22 -5.06 -16.13 13.15
N MET A 23 -5.08 -17.28 12.46
CA MET A 23 -4.94 -17.32 11.01
C MET A 23 -6.19 -16.69 10.37
N PRO A 24 -6.04 -15.66 9.52
CA PRO A 24 -7.19 -15.06 8.86
C PRO A 24 -7.83 -16.06 7.90
N THR A 25 -9.14 -16.23 8.00
CA THR A 25 -9.91 -17.00 7.03
C THR A 25 -10.00 -16.22 5.71
N LEU A 26 -9.44 -16.78 4.64
CA LEU A 26 -9.50 -16.18 3.31
C LEU A 26 -10.85 -16.50 2.67
N SER A 27 -11.80 -15.55 2.73
CA SER A 27 -13.12 -15.71 2.11
C SER A 27 -13.07 -15.82 0.57
N ALA A 28 -12.02 -15.28 -0.07
CA ALA A 28 -11.80 -15.35 -1.52
C ALA A 28 -10.30 -15.56 -1.80
N PRO A 29 -9.82 -16.82 -1.76
CA PRO A 29 -8.39 -17.13 -1.89
C PRO A 29 -7.75 -16.63 -3.20
N TRP A 30 -8.53 -16.53 -4.28
CA TRP A 30 -8.05 -16.05 -5.59
C TRP A 30 -7.69 -14.55 -5.62
N PHE A 31 -8.11 -13.76 -4.63
CA PHE A 31 -7.71 -12.36 -4.47
C PHE A 31 -6.61 -12.15 -3.41
N TYR A 32 -5.99 -13.22 -2.93
CA TYR A 32 -4.94 -13.13 -1.92
C TYR A 32 -3.74 -12.32 -2.43
N ARG A 33 -3.33 -11.32 -1.66
CA ARG A 33 -2.14 -10.50 -1.92
C ARG A 33 -1.07 -10.85 -0.90
N SER A 34 -0.04 -11.56 -1.34
CA SER A 34 1.14 -11.82 -0.51
C SER A 34 2.11 -10.63 -0.55
N GLY A 35 2.73 -10.36 0.61
CA GLY A 35 3.88 -9.46 0.70
C GLY A 35 5.19 -10.21 0.41
N SER A 36 6.27 -9.45 0.31
CA SER A 36 7.64 -9.98 0.29
C SER A 36 8.37 -9.57 1.56
N GLU A 37 9.16 -10.48 2.12
CA GLU A 37 10.09 -10.18 3.21
C GLU A 37 11.37 -9.50 2.71
N LYS A 38 11.77 -9.80 1.47
CA LYS A 38 12.93 -9.18 0.84
C LYS A 38 12.68 -7.68 0.62
N ARG A 39 13.68 -6.87 0.94
CA ARG A 39 13.64 -5.40 0.85
C ARG A 39 14.35 -4.84 -0.37
N GLU A 40 14.57 -5.67 -1.38
CA GLU A 40 15.16 -5.28 -2.65
C GLU A 40 14.18 -5.57 -3.78
N THR A 41 14.04 -4.63 -4.72
CA THR A 41 13.12 -4.75 -5.85
C THR A 41 13.64 -4.07 -7.11
N ALA A 42 13.50 -4.77 -8.24
CA ALA A 42 13.75 -4.23 -9.56
C ALA A 42 12.41 -3.81 -10.18
N ILE A 43 12.28 -2.54 -10.55
CA ILE A 43 11.11 -1.98 -11.25
C ILE A 43 11.50 -1.81 -12.71
N ILE A 44 10.68 -2.35 -13.61
CA ILE A 44 10.86 -2.20 -15.05
C ILE A 44 9.84 -1.18 -15.54
N GLY A 45 10.33 -0.10 -16.14
CA GLY A 45 9.53 1.00 -16.68
C GLY A 45 10.18 2.37 -16.49
N GLY A 46 9.54 3.40 -17.01
CA GLY A 46 10.02 4.78 -16.92
C GLY A 46 8.90 5.81 -16.74
N GLY A 47 7.69 5.40 -16.40
CA GLY A 47 6.52 6.29 -16.28
C GLY A 47 6.27 6.81 -14.85
N ILE A 48 5.16 7.54 -14.70
CA ILE A 48 4.71 8.07 -13.39
C ILE A 48 4.41 6.96 -12.37
N ALA A 49 3.89 5.82 -12.82
CA ALA A 49 3.59 4.68 -11.94
C ALA A 49 4.86 4.12 -11.29
N SER A 50 5.93 3.91 -12.07
CA SER A 50 7.24 3.47 -11.56
C SER A 50 7.87 4.52 -10.65
N ALA A 51 7.77 5.82 -10.96
CA ALA A 51 8.30 6.88 -10.10
C ALA A 51 7.62 6.91 -8.73
N LEU A 52 6.28 6.84 -8.71
CA LEU A 52 5.50 6.81 -7.45
C LEU A 52 5.73 5.53 -6.66
N LEU A 53 5.87 4.38 -7.35
CA LEU A 53 6.17 3.10 -6.73
C LEU A 53 7.56 3.12 -6.07
N SER A 54 8.59 3.58 -6.77
CA SER A 54 9.94 3.76 -6.23
C SER A 54 9.92 4.67 -5.00
N LEU A 55 9.24 5.82 -5.08
CA LEU A 55 9.14 6.74 -3.94
C LEU A 55 8.47 6.10 -2.72
N ALA A 56 7.38 5.36 -2.92
CA ALA A 56 6.67 4.69 -1.84
C ALA A 56 7.52 3.59 -1.18
N LEU A 57 8.35 2.88 -1.96
CA LEU A 57 9.24 1.83 -1.49
C LEU A 57 10.47 2.39 -0.77
N LEU A 58 11.10 3.43 -1.32
CA LEU A 58 12.24 4.13 -0.70
C LEU A 58 11.86 4.69 0.68
N ARG A 59 10.67 5.28 0.83
CA ARG A 59 10.16 5.77 2.13
C ARG A 59 10.00 4.66 3.18
N ARG A 60 9.90 3.40 2.76
CA ARG A 60 9.79 2.22 3.63
C ARG A 60 11.15 1.50 3.81
N GLY A 61 12.25 2.11 3.37
CA GLY A 61 13.61 1.58 3.49
C GLY A 61 13.92 0.44 2.53
N TRP A 62 13.27 0.38 1.37
CA TRP A 62 13.58 -0.61 0.34
C TRP A 62 14.72 -0.13 -0.55
N GLN A 63 15.55 -1.07 -1.01
CA GLN A 63 16.48 -0.89 -2.10
C GLN A 63 15.72 -1.06 -3.42
N VAL A 64 15.74 -0.03 -4.26
CA VAL A 64 14.97 0.01 -5.50
C VAL A 64 15.92 0.23 -6.68
N THR A 65 15.85 -0.65 -7.67
CA THR A 65 16.57 -0.52 -8.94
C THR A 65 15.55 -0.30 -10.05
N LEU A 66 15.63 0.84 -10.74
CA LEU A 66 14.73 1.18 -11.84
C LEU A 66 15.42 0.92 -13.18
N TYR A 67 14.84 0.05 -13.99
CA TYR A 67 15.27 -0.22 -15.36
C TYR A 67 14.30 0.44 -16.33
N CYS A 68 14.76 1.45 -17.04
CA CYS A 68 14.03 2.10 -18.14
C CYS A 68 14.61 1.60 -19.47
N ALA A 69 13.73 1.26 -20.41
CA ALA A 69 14.13 0.85 -21.76
C ALA A 69 14.60 2.04 -22.61
N ASP A 70 14.11 3.24 -22.30
CA ASP A 70 14.43 4.49 -22.96
C ASP A 70 15.59 5.22 -22.27
N ASP A 71 16.36 6.01 -23.01
CA ASP A 71 17.52 6.78 -22.52
C ASP A 71 17.15 7.78 -21.41
N GLN A 72 15.88 8.20 -21.34
CA GLN A 72 15.37 9.08 -20.30
C GLN A 72 14.02 8.58 -19.75
N PRO A 73 13.76 8.71 -18.44
CA PRO A 73 12.44 8.44 -17.89
C PRO A 73 11.40 9.40 -18.50
N ALA A 74 10.16 8.92 -18.63
CA ALA A 74 9.01 9.62 -19.17
C ALA A 74 9.05 9.93 -20.68
N GLN A 75 9.71 9.11 -21.52
CA GLN A 75 9.60 9.20 -22.99
C GLN A 75 8.38 8.46 -23.59
N GLY A 76 7.67 7.65 -22.81
CA GLY A 76 6.41 6.98 -23.21
C GLY A 76 5.14 7.82 -22.99
N ALA A 77 4.03 7.23 -22.55
CA ALA A 77 2.74 7.94 -22.38
C ALA A 77 2.69 9.01 -21.25
N SER A 78 3.80 9.24 -20.54
CA SER A 78 3.86 10.13 -19.36
C SER A 78 4.42 11.55 -19.66
N VAL A 79 4.72 11.90 -20.92
CA VAL A 79 5.39 13.16 -21.31
C VAL A 79 4.52 14.43 -21.22
N ILE A 80 3.44 14.45 -20.45
CA ILE A 80 2.43 15.51 -20.53
C ILE A 80 2.79 16.69 -19.61
N ASP A 81 3.17 17.84 -20.20
CA ASP A 81 3.54 19.10 -19.52
C ASP A 81 2.45 19.62 -18.55
N ARG A 82 1.17 19.36 -18.85
CA ARG A 82 0.03 19.72 -17.98
C ARG A 82 -0.96 18.57 -17.81
N ALA A 83 -0.66 17.67 -16.88
CA ALA A 83 -1.59 16.62 -16.49
C ALA A 83 -2.80 17.20 -15.70
N ARG A 84 -4.02 16.79 -16.06
CA ARG A 84 -5.23 17.05 -15.27
C ARG A 84 -5.57 15.79 -14.48
N PHE A 85 -5.67 15.92 -13.15
CA PHE A 85 -6.11 14.85 -12.28
C PHE A 85 -7.61 14.96 -12.05
N ILE A 86 -8.38 14.03 -12.60
CA ILE A 86 -9.84 14.01 -12.47
C ILE A 86 -10.24 12.67 -11.87
N ARG A 87 -11.10 12.68 -10.85
CA ARG A 87 -11.62 11.47 -10.24
C ARG A 87 -12.72 10.89 -11.14
N SER A 88 -12.53 9.68 -11.65
CA SER A 88 -13.60 8.92 -12.27
C SER A 88 -14.60 8.48 -11.18
N LEU A 89 -15.87 8.83 -11.35
CA LEU A 89 -16.97 8.35 -10.52
C LEU A 89 -17.64 7.18 -11.25
N ALA A 90 -17.18 5.96 -10.96
CA ALA A 90 -17.89 4.76 -11.39
C ALA A 90 -18.98 4.44 -10.35
N ASN A 91 -20.25 4.61 -10.71
CA ASN A 91 -21.38 4.07 -9.97
C ASN A 91 -21.39 2.55 -10.16
N MET A 92 -20.81 1.80 -9.21
CA MET A 92 -20.98 0.35 -9.18
C MET A 92 -22.35 0.03 -8.57
N THR A 93 -23.34 -0.22 -9.43
CA THR A 93 -24.57 -0.92 -9.03
C THR A 93 -24.25 -2.40 -8.81
N PRO A 94 -24.48 -2.97 -7.61
CA PRO A 94 -24.34 -4.40 -7.40
C PRO A 94 -25.51 -5.15 -8.06
N HIS A 95 -25.20 -6.18 -8.84
CA HIS A 95 -26.13 -7.25 -9.21
C HIS A 95 -26.01 -8.41 -8.22
#